data_AF-A0A7Z9WE98-F1
#
_entry.id   AF-A0A7Z9WE98-F1
#
_cell.length_a   1.000
_cell.length_b   1.000
_cell.length_c   1.000
_cell.angle_alpha   90.00
_cell.angle_beta   90.00
_cell.angle_gamma   90.00
#
_symmetry.space_group_name_H-M   'P 1'
#
loop_
_entity.id
_entity.type
_entity.pdbx_description
1 polymer ?
#
loop_
_entity_poly.entity_id
_entity_poly.type
_entity_poly.pdbx_seq_one_letter_code
_entity_poly.pdbx_strand_id
1 'polypeptide(L)'
;NSALDCLLQRSRSRGMLKGGARELCKLDYISESSDVVVGDIVITSGLAGVYPKGLVVGKVIEVVNLPGALFKEVKVKPAVDFSRLEEVLVIVRSK
;
A
#
# COMPACT_ATOMS: atom_id res chain seq x y z
N ASN A 1 -7.68 -7.13 -12.03
CA ASN A 1 -6.95 -7.16 -10.74
C ASN A 1 -5.79 -6.17 -10.81
N SER A 2 -5.86 -5.10 -10.01
CA SER A 2 -4.78 -4.10 -9.91
C SER A 2 -3.98 -4.35 -8.64
N ALA A 3 -2.65 -4.38 -8.76
CA ALA A 3 -1.73 -4.61 -7.64
C ALA A 3 -0.49 -3.73 -7.79
N LEU A 4 0.06 -3.29 -6.65
CA LEU A 4 1.16 -2.34 -6.57
C LEU A 4 2.17 -2.73 -5.49
N ASP A 5 3.45 -2.85 -5.85
CA ASP A 5 4.51 -3.09 -4.86
C ASP A 5 4.78 -1.82 -4.03
N CYS A 6 4.67 -1.96 -2.71
CA CYS A 6 4.66 -0.84 -1.77
C CYS A 6 5.64 -1.05 -0.61
N LEU A 7 5.98 0.07 0.03
CA LEU A 7 6.75 0.11 1.27
C LEU A 7 5.98 0.91 2.32
N LEU A 8 6.08 0.51 3.58
CA LEU A 8 5.75 1.39 4.69
C LEU A 8 6.88 2.39 4.87
N GLN A 9 6.55 3.67 4.89
CA GLN A 9 7.56 4.74 4.91
C GLN A 9 8.44 4.66 6.16
N ARG A 10 7.84 4.37 7.33
CA ARG A 10 8.51 4.31 8.63
C ARG A 10 9.39 3.08 8.79
N SER A 11 8.79 1.89 8.75
CA SER A 11 9.49 0.63 9.04
C SER A 11 10.20 0.01 7.84
N ARG A 12 9.93 0.52 6.64
CA ARG A 12 10.45 -0.01 5.37
C ARG A 12 9.98 -1.44 5.06
N SER A 13 9.02 -1.98 5.81
CA SER A 13 8.36 -3.26 5.49
C SER A 13 7.72 -3.19 4.11
N ARG A 14 7.88 -4.26 3.33
CA ARG A 14 7.38 -4.37 1.96
C ARG A 14 6.13 -5.21 1.91
N GLY A 15 5.17 -4.79 1.09
CA GLY A 15 3.95 -5.55 0.82
C GLY A 15 3.35 -5.20 -0.54
N MET A 16 2.39 -6.01 -0.96
CA MET A 16 1.66 -5.80 -2.21
C MET A 16 0.30 -5.18 -1.91
N LEU A 17 0.10 -3.93 -2.32
CA LEU A 17 -1.20 -3.29 -2.17
C LEU A 17 -2.14 -3.77 -3.28
N LYS A 18 -3.35 -4.17 -2.91
CA LYS A 18 -4.42 -4.60 -3.81
C LYS A 18 -5.72 -3.85 -3.50
N GLY A 19 -6.53 -3.63 -4.53
CA GLY A 19 -7.89 -3.14 -4.34
C GLY A 19 -8.70 -4.10 -3.47
N GLY A 20 -9.46 -3.57 -2.52
CA GLY A 20 -10.34 -4.31 -1.63
C GLY A 20 -11.80 -3.88 -1.79
N ALA A 21 -12.61 -4.17 -0.76
CA ALA A 21 -14.01 -3.75 -0.70
C ALA A 21 -14.16 -2.39 -0.03
N ARG A 22 -15.30 -1.71 -0.27
CA ARG A 22 -15.71 -0.47 0.42
C ARG A 22 -14.64 0.63 0.38
N GLU A 23 -14.05 0.86 -0.78
CA GLU A 23 -13.03 1.90 -1.01
C GLU A 23 -11.74 1.74 -0.19
N LEU A 24 -11.53 0.55 0.39
CA LEU A 24 -10.29 0.19 1.07
C LEU A 24 -9.40 -0.64 0.18
N CYS A 25 -8.11 -0.60 0.49
CA CYS A 25 -7.11 -1.49 -0.06
C CYS A 25 -6.66 -2.50 0.98
N LYS A 26 -6.16 -3.64 0.52
CA LYS A 26 -5.48 -4.64 1.35
C LYS A 26 -3.99 -4.62 1.04
N LEU A 27 -3.15 -4.64 2.06
CA LEU A 27 -1.70 -4.77 1.92
C LEU A 27 -1.30 -6.20 2.26
N ASP A 28 -1.12 -7.02 1.21
CA ASP A 28 -0.78 -8.43 1.30
C ASP A 28 0.74 -8.65 1.51
N TYR A 29 1.09 -9.85 1.96
CA TYR A 29 2.46 -10.34 2.14
C TYR A 29 3.30 -9.58 3.17
N ILE A 30 2.64 -8.90 4.12
CA ILE A 30 3.30 -8.35 5.30
C ILE A 30 3.60 -9.50 6.26
N SER A 31 4.88 -9.86 6.40
CA SER A 31 5.34 -10.89 7.35
C SER A 31 4.79 -10.62 8.75
N GLU A 32 4.45 -11.68 9.48
CA GLU A 32 4.04 -11.61 10.89
C GLU A 32 5.09 -10.91 11.78
N SER A 33 6.38 -11.03 11.44
CA SER A 33 7.49 -10.32 12.12
C SER A 33 7.71 -8.87 11.69
N SER A 34 6.98 -8.37 10.69
CA SER A 34 7.14 -6.99 10.20
C SER A 34 6.63 -5.98 11.22
N ASP A 35 7.37 -4.89 11.40
CA ASP A 35 6.92 -3.73 12.16
C ASP A 35 5.91 -2.92 11.32
N VAL A 36 4.63 -3.09 11.61
CA VAL A 36 3.51 -2.38 10.96
C VAL A 36 2.54 -1.90 12.02
N VAL A 37 2.22 -0.61 12.00
CA VAL A 37 1.27 -0.02 12.94
C VAL A 37 0.20 0.80 12.23
N VAL A 38 -0.96 0.92 12.87
CA VAL A 38 -2.00 1.83 12.42
C VAL A 38 -1.43 3.24 12.35
N GLY A 39 -1.65 3.91 11.22
CA GLY A 39 -1.11 5.22 10.96
C GLY A 39 0.07 5.26 10.00
N ASP A 40 0.72 4.12 9.74
CA ASP A 40 1.84 4.06 8.80
C ASP A 40 1.43 4.50 7.39
N ILE A 41 2.29 5.30 6.75
CA ILE A 41 2.12 5.75 5.38
C ILE A 41 2.64 4.68 4.42
N VAL A 42 1.82 4.34 3.43
CA VAL A 42 2.14 3.41 2.36
C VAL A 42 2.60 4.19 1.14
N ILE A 43 3.79 3.88 0.63
CA ILE A 43 4.38 4.53 -0.54
C ILE A 43 4.76 3.52 -1.63
N THR A 44 4.83 3.95 -2.89
CA THR A 44 5.36 3.13 -3.98
C THR A 44 6.82 2.73 -3.71
N SER A 45 7.16 1.46 -3.95
CA SER A 45 8.51 0.95 -3.69
C SER A 45 9.54 1.33 -4.75
N GLY A 46 9.08 1.48 -6.00
CA GLY A 46 9.91 1.61 -7.20
C GLY A 46 10.59 0.31 -7.68
N LEU A 47 10.41 -0.82 -6.99
CA LEU A 47 11.16 -2.06 -7.26
C LEU A 47 10.86 -2.65 -8.64
N ALA A 48 9.59 -2.65 -9.05
CA ALA A 48 9.18 -3.20 -10.34
C ALA A 48 9.59 -2.31 -11.53
N GLY A 49 10.16 -1.12 -11.30
CA GLY A 49 10.52 -0.17 -12.36
C GLY A 49 9.33 0.39 -13.14
N VAL A 50 8.09 0.14 -12.69
CA VAL A 50 6.85 0.63 -13.31
C VAL A 50 6.45 1.98 -12.74
N TYR A 51 6.64 2.19 -11.44
CA TYR A 51 6.26 3.43 -10.74
C TYR A 51 7.51 4.09 -10.15
N PRO A 52 7.60 5.43 -10.12
CA PRO A 52 8.63 6.10 -9.35
C PRO A 52 8.46 5.76 -7.87
N LYS A 53 9.59 5.67 -7.15
CA LYS A 53 9.60 5.38 -5.71
C LYS A 53 9.12 6.60 -4.92
N GLY A 54 8.36 6.36 -3.85
CA GLY A 54 8.03 7.38 -2.85
C GLY A 54 6.72 8.13 -3.04
N LEU A 55 5.89 7.76 -4.01
CA LEU A 55 4.54 8.32 -4.13
C LEU A 55 3.65 7.78 -3.02
N VAL A 56 2.93 8.65 -2.32
CA VAL A 56 1.97 8.26 -1.29
C VAL A 56 0.78 7.57 -1.92
N VAL A 57 0.42 6.40 -1.39
CA VAL A 57 -0.71 5.60 -1.86
C VAL A 57 -1.84 5.60 -0.85
N GLY A 58 -1.52 5.57 0.44
CA GLY A 58 -2.52 5.51 1.49
C GLY A 58 -1.94 5.43 2.89
N LYS A 59 -2.82 5.15 3.85
CA LYS A 59 -2.50 5.05 5.28
C LYS A 59 -3.07 3.77 5.86
N VAL A 60 -2.28 3.07 6.66
CA VAL A 60 -2.74 1.88 7.39
C VAL A 60 -3.80 2.30 8.41
N ILE A 61 -4.96 1.65 8.35
CA ILE A 61 -6.08 1.90 9.27
C ILE A 61 -6.39 0.72 10.18
N GLU A 62 -5.93 -0.47 9.83
CA GLU A 62 -6.17 -1.69 10.59
C GLU A 62 -5.03 -2.68 10.37
N VAL A 63 -4.60 -3.34 11.44
CA VAL A 63 -3.61 -4.42 11.43
C VAL A 63 -4.14 -5.54 12.30
N VAL A 64 -4.35 -6.72 11.72
CA VAL A 64 -4.81 -7.92 12.42
C VAL A 64 -3.74 -9.00 12.30
N ASN A 65 -3.31 -9.49 13.46
CA ASN A 65 -2.44 -10.67 13.56
C ASN A 65 -3.32 -11.88 13.82
N LEU A 66 -3.39 -12.81 12.87
CA LEU A 66 -4.13 -14.05 13.03
C LEU A 66 -3.19 -15.12 13.62
N PRO A 67 -3.57 -15.79 14.72
CA PRO A 67 -2.74 -16.86 15.31
C PRO A 67 -2.41 -17.94 14.26
N GLY A 68 -1.12 -18.26 14.12
CA GLY A 68 -0.63 -19.26 13.17
C GLY A 68 -0.54 -18.81 11.70
N ALA A 69 -0.92 -17.58 11.38
CA ALA A 69 -0.77 -17.04 10.03
C ALA A 69 0.65 -16.52 9.76
N LEU A 70 1.17 -16.77 8.55
CA LEU A 70 2.48 -16.27 8.10
C LEU A 70 2.48 -14.76 7.81
N PHE A 71 1.31 -14.20 7.52
CA PHE A 71 1.15 -12.81 7.12
C PHE A 71 0.07 -12.12 7.95
N LYS A 72 0.29 -10.83 8.22
CA LYS A 72 -0.70 -9.94 8.84
C LYS A 72 -1.80 -9.60 7.83
N GLU A 73 -3.02 -9.40 8.31
CA GLU A 73 -4.05 -8.73 7.52
C GLU A 73 -3.99 -7.23 7.76
N VAL A 74 -3.68 -6.46 6.72
CA VAL A 74 -3.51 -5.01 6.82
C VAL A 74 -4.47 -4.31 5.89
N LYS A 75 -5.32 -3.44 6.44
CA LYS A 75 -6.20 -2.57 5.65
C LYS A 75 -5.62 -1.18 5.52
N VAL A 76 -5.72 -0.63 4.33
CA VAL A 76 -5.17 0.66 3.95
C VAL A 76 -6.31 1.50 3.40
N LYS A 77 -6.46 2.71 3.93
CA LYS A 77 -7.30 3.74 3.33
C LYS A 77 -6.48 4.45 2.24
N PRO A 78 -6.95 4.51 0.98
CA PRO A 78 -6.30 5.31 -0.05
C PRO A 78 -6.16 6.77 0.38
N ALA A 79 -5.07 7.42 -0.02
CA ALA A 79 -4.84 8.83 0.27
C ALA A 79 -5.72 9.77 -0.57
N VAL A 80 -6.24 9.25 -1.68
CA VAL A 80 -7.06 9.98 -2.65
C VAL A 80 -8.52 9.57 -2.50
N ASP A 81 -9.41 10.55 -2.51
CA ASP A 81 -10.85 10.34 -2.69
C ASP A 81 -11.15 10.23 -4.19
N PHE A 82 -11.34 8.99 -4.65
CA PHE A 82 -11.57 8.71 -6.07
C PHE A 82 -12.93 9.21 -6.59
N SER A 83 -13.85 9.62 -5.71
CA SER A 83 -15.16 10.13 -6.11
C SER A 83 -15.15 11.59 -6.59
N ARG A 84 -14.04 12.31 -6.37
CA ARG A 84 -13.92 13.76 -6.60
C ARG A 84 -12.67 14.14 -7.40
N LEU A 85 -12.31 13.31 -8.38
CA LEU A 85 -11.18 13.58 -9.27
C LEU A 85 -11.57 14.58 -10.36
N GLU A 86 -10.78 15.66 -10.50
CA GLU A 86 -10.90 16.63 -11.60
C GLU A 86 -9.75 16.48 -12.60
N GLU A 87 -8.52 16.34 -12.10
CA GLU A 87 -7.31 16.23 -12.90
C GLU A 87 -6.44 15.06 -12.44
N VAL A 88 -5.66 14.49 -13.37
CA VAL A 88 -4.71 13.41 -13.11
C VAL A 88 -3.38 13.66 -13.81
N LEU A 89 -2.28 13.28 -13.16
CA LEU A 89 -0.94 13.30 -13.75
C LEU A 89 -0.53 11.89 -14.18
N VAL A 90 -0.28 11.71 -15.48
CA VAL A 90 0.26 10.45 -16.02
C VAL A 90 1.78 10.54 -16.05
N ILE A 91 2.44 9.75 -15.20
CA ILE A 91 3.90 9.64 -15.18
C ILE A 91 4.32 8.53 -16.12
N VAL A 92 4.96 8.90 -17.24
CA VAL A 92 5.54 7.95 -18.19
C VAL A 92 7.03 7.78 -17.95
N ARG A 93 7.56 6.60 -18.24
CA ARG A 93 8.99 6.33 -18.16
C ARG A 93 9.71 7.18 -19.21
N SER A 94 10.75 7.93 -18.81
CA SER A 94 11.67 8.52 -19.79
C SER A 94 12.40 7.39 -20.50
N LYS A 95 12.54 7.50 -21.82
CA LYS A 95 13.43 6.65 -22.62
C LYS A 95 14.86 6.74 -22.13
#